data_AF-A0A4S0Q136-F1
#
_entry.id   AF-A0A4S0Q136-F1
#
_cell.length_a   1.000
_cell.length_b   1.000
_cell.length_c   1.000
_cell.angle_alpha   90.00
_cell.angle_beta   90.00
_cell.angle_gamma   90.00
#
_symmetry.space_group_name_H-M   'P 1'
#
loop_
_entity.id
_entity.type
_entity.pdbx_description
1 polymer ?
#
loop_
_entity_poly.entity_id
_entity_poly.type
_entity_poly.pdbx_seq_one_letter_code
_entity_poly.pdbx_strand_id
1 'polypeptide(L)'
;IIWSVALGSGTSGGVLAPLLIMGGAMGAALAGILPEATPGFWPLLAMAATMGGTMRAPLTATFFATELTGNTHVLVPLIAACATAHAVTVLLMK
;
A
#
# COMPACT_ATOMS: atom_id res chain seq x y z
N ILE A 1 -16.66 -3.17 -2.43
CA ILE A 1 -18.13 -3.07 -2.27
C ILE A 1 -18.49 -2.69 -0.83
N ILE A 2 -18.29 -3.56 0.17
CA ILE A 2 -18.65 -3.27 1.58
C ILE A 2 -18.02 -1.95 2.07
N TRP A 3 -16.72 -1.75 1.84
CA TRP A 3 -16.02 -0.52 2.23
C TRP A 3 -16.50 0.74 1.51
N SER A 4 -16.86 0.63 0.24
CA SER A 4 -17.43 1.75 -0.53
C SER A 4 -18.78 2.18 0.05
N VAL A 5 -19.61 1.23 0.45
CA VAL A 5 -20.89 1.50 1.12
C VAL A 5 -20.67 2.09 2.51
N ALA A 6 -19.76 1.52 3.30
CA ALA A 6 -19.45 2.01 4.64
C ALA A 6 -18.90 3.45 4.62
N LEU A 7 -17.91 3.75 3.76
CA LEU A 7 -17.34 5.09 3.63
C LEU A 7 -18.33 6.10 3.03
N GLY A 8 -19.17 5.65 2.08
CA GLY A 8 -20.23 6.48 1.50
C GLY A 8 -21.38 6.78 2.46
N SER A 9 -21.55 6.01 3.54
CA SER A 9 -22.63 6.19 4.51
C SER A 9 -22.48 7.40 5.45
N GLY A 10 -21.32 8.06 5.45
CA GLY A 10 -21.05 9.20 6.34
C GLY A 10 -20.78 8.83 7.80
N THR A 11 -20.65 7.54 8.13
CA THR A 11 -20.18 7.11 9.46
C THR A 11 -18.69 7.45 9.66
N SER A 12 -18.25 7.71 10.90
CA SER A 12 -16.84 8.02 11.20
C SER A 12 -15.96 6.76 11.13
N GLY A 13 -15.72 6.26 9.92
CA GLY A 13 -14.85 5.12 9.64
C GLY A 13 -13.48 5.53 9.12
N GLY A 14 -12.43 4.79 9.48
CA GLY A 14 -11.09 4.97 8.93
C GLY A 14 -10.92 4.30 7.56
N VAL A 15 -10.26 4.98 6.62
CA VAL A 15 -9.92 4.44 5.28
C VAL A 15 -8.64 3.60 5.27
N LEU A 16 -7.87 3.61 6.36
CA LEU A 16 -6.52 3.06 6.38
C LEU A 16 -6.52 1.52 6.33
N ALA A 17 -7.27 0.87 7.21
CA ALA A 17 -7.42 -0.59 7.24
C ALA A 17 -7.86 -1.21 5.89
N PRO A 18 -8.91 -0.70 5.20
CA PRO A 18 -9.28 -1.27 3.90
C PRO A 18 -8.20 -1.14 2.84
N LEU A 19 -7.50 0.00 2.79
CA LEU A 19 -6.42 0.23 1.84
C LEU A 19 -5.26 -0.75 2.05
N LEU A 20 -4.90 -1.00 3.31
CA LEU A 20 -3.85 -1.94 3.65
C LEU A 20 -4.24 -3.38 3.28
N ILE A 21 -5.46 -3.79 3.61
CA ILE A 21 -5.97 -5.13 3.29
C ILE A 21 -6.01 -5.36 1.78
N MET A 22 -6.53 -4.40 1.01
CA MET A 22 -6.61 -4.52 -0.44
C MET A 22 -5.21 -4.57 -1.08
N GLY A 23 -4.29 -3.70 -0.65
CA GLY A 23 -2.91 -3.71 -1.15
C GLY A 23 -2.16 -4.99 -0.80
N GLY A 24 -2.24 -5.44 0.46
CA GLY A 24 -1.61 -6.67 0.91
C GLY A 24 -2.15 -7.91 0.21
N ALA A 25 -3.47 -8.02 0.06
CA ALA A 25 -4.10 -9.13 -0.67
C ALA A 25 -3.69 -9.15 -2.15
N MET A 26 -3.62 -7.99 -2.79
CA MET A 26 -3.15 -7.87 -4.17
C MET A 26 -1.68 -8.29 -4.30
N GLY A 27 -0.81 -7.82 -3.41
CA GLY A 27 0.61 -8.23 -3.39
C GLY A 27 0.80 -9.72 -3.12
N ALA A 28 -0.07 -10.33 -2.30
CA ALA A 28 -0.06 -11.77 -2.07
C ALA A 28 -0.50 -12.57 -3.30
N ALA A 29 -1.54 -12.11 -4.00
CA ALA A 29 -2.02 -12.74 -5.23
C ALA A 29 -0.98 -12.68 -6.37
N LEU A 30 -0.24 -11.57 -6.47
CA LEU A 30 0.81 -11.38 -7.48
C LEU A 30 2.15 -12.04 -7.12
N ALA A 31 2.35 -12.43 -5.85
CA ALA A 31 3.63 -12.99 -5.39
C ALA A 31 4.06 -14.25 -6.15
N GLY A 32 3.14 -15.04 -6.69
CA GLY A 32 3.45 -16.24 -7.46
C GLY A 32 3.92 -15.99 -8.91
N ILE A 33 3.73 -14.77 -9.42
CA ILE A 33 4.15 -14.37 -10.79
C ILE A 33 5.42 -13.52 -10.73
N LEU A 34 5.61 -12.81 -9.62
CA LEU A 34 6.75 -11.92 -9.39
C LEU A 34 8.02 -12.72 -9.04
N PRO A 35 9.21 -12.12 -9.18
CA PRO A 35 10.46 -12.74 -8.78
C PRO A 35 10.42 -13.28 -7.35
N GLU A 36 11.09 -14.42 -7.13
CA GLU A 36 11.21 -15.01 -5.80
C GLU A 36 11.76 -13.98 -4.81
N ALA A 37 11.02 -13.79 -3.73
CA ALA A 37 11.35 -12.89 -2.64
C ALA A 37 10.95 -13.53 -1.32
N THR A 38 11.45 -12.98 -0.22
CA THR A 38 11.07 -13.43 1.12
C THR A 38 9.54 -13.41 1.29
N PRO A 39 8.95 -14.43 1.94
CA PRO A 39 7.52 -14.42 2.22
C PRO A 39 7.08 -13.11 2.88
N GLY A 40 6.04 -12.48 2.34
CA GLY A 40 5.53 -11.19 2.82
C GLY A 40 6.14 -9.95 2.19
N PHE A 41 7.23 -10.06 1.39
CA PHE A 41 7.85 -8.91 0.72
C PHE A 41 6.90 -8.20 -0.26
N TRP A 42 6.32 -8.95 -1.20
CA TRP A 42 5.38 -8.41 -2.19
C TRP A 42 4.07 -7.87 -1.57
N PRO A 43 3.41 -8.58 -0.63
CA PRO A 43 2.30 -8.03 0.14
C PRO A 43 2.63 -6.71 0.84
N LEU A 44 3.81 -6.60 1.48
CA LEU A 44 4.25 -5.40 2.19
C LEU A 44 4.44 -4.21 1.23
N LEU A 45 5.11 -4.44 0.10
CA LEU A 45 5.32 -3.40 -0.91
C LEU A 45 3.99 -2.90 -1.48
N ALA A 46 3.10 -3.81 -1.85
CA ALA A 46 1.80 -3.47 -2.43
C ALA A 46 0.90 -2.73 -1.42
N MET A 47 0.92 -3.15 -0.15
CA MET A 47 0.24 -2.48 0.96
C MET A 47 0.72 -1.03 1.16
N ALA A 48 2.04 -0.81 1.18
CA ALA A 48 2.61 0.52 1.33
C ALA A 48 2.31 1.40 0.09
N ALA A 49 2.42 0.82 -1.10
CA ALA A 49 2.17 1.50 -2.37
C ALA A 49 0.71 1.97 -2.50
N THR A 50 -0.27 1.12 -2.16
CA THR A 50 -1.70 1.50 -2.20
C THR A 50 -2.02 2.60 -1.20
N MET A 51 -1.49 2.51 0.02
CA MET A 51 -1.65 3.56 1.03
C MET A 51 -0.99 4.87 0.58
N GLY A 52 0.27 4.83 0.13
CA GLY A 52 1.04 6.01 -0.27
C GLY A 52 0.49 6.72 -1.49
N GLY A 53 0.02 5.97 -2.49
CA GLY A 53 -0.62 6.51 -3.68
C GLY A 53 -1.96 7.17 -3.38
N THR A 54 -2.85 6.47 -2.67
CA THR A 54 -4.22 6.97 -2.39
C THR A 54 -4.24 8.15 -1.42
N MET A 55 -3.38 8.15 -0.40
CA MET A 55 -3.31 9.25 0.57
C MET A 55 -2.44 10.42 0.09
N ARG A 56 -1.80 10.31 -1.09
CA ARG A 56 -0.80 11.29 -1.58
C ARG A 56 0.31 11.58 -0.55
N ALA A 57 0.67 10.57 0.24
CA ALA A 57 1.65 10.66 1.32
C ALA A 57 2.66 9.50 1.25
N PRO A 58 3.52 9.46 0.21
CA PRO A 58 4.40 8.32 -0.06
C PRO A 58 5.39 8.05 1.08
N LEU A 59 6.02 9.10 1.63
CA LEU A 59 6.98 8.94 2.74
C LEU A 59 6.31 8.41 4.00
N THR A 60 5.11 8.90 4.34
CA THR A 60 4.34 8.44 5.49
C THR A 60 3.99 6.95 5.38
N ALA A 61 3.57 6.50 4.20
CA ALA A 61 3.26 5.09 3.96
C ALA A 61 4.50 4.19 4.04
N THR A 62 5.64 4.65 3.53
CA THR A 62 6.92 3.94 3.66
C THR A 62 7.30 3.78 5.13
N PHE A 63 7.31 4.87 5.91
CA PHE A 63 7.67 4.79 7.33
C PHE A 63 6.68 3.95 8.13
N PHE A 64 5.39 4.06 7.84
CA PHE A 64 4.37 3.21 8.45
C PHE A 64 4.65 1.73 8.22
N ALA A 65 4.99 1.34 6.98
CA ALA A 65 5.30 -0.05 6.64
C ALA A 65 6.62 -0.54 7.28
N THR A 66 7.64 0.31 7.38
CA THR A 66 8.90 -0.06 8.06
C THR A 66 8.73 -0.19 9.56
N GLU A 67 7.98 0.71 10.20
CA GLU A 67 7.69 0.65 11.65
C GLU A 67 6.86 -0.59 11.99
N LEU A 68 5.86 -0.93 11.16
CA LEU A 68 5.01 -2.10 11.38
C LEU A 68 5.80 -3.42 11.30
N THR A 69 6.82 -3.48 10.45
CA THR A 69 7.60 -4.70 10.22
C THR A 69 8.94 -4.73 10.97
N GLY A 70 9.38 -3.59 11.51
CA GLY A 70 10.70 -3.43 12.12
C GLY A 70 11.87 -3.64 11.15
N ASN A 71 11.62 -3.77 9.84
CA ASN A 71 12.63 -4.13 8.87
C ASN A 71 13.08 -2.91 8.04
N THR A 72 14.23 -2.36 8.38
CA THR A 72 14.82 -1.22 7.68
C THR A 72 15.50 -1.61 6.36
N HIS A 73 15.81 -2.89 6.12
CA HIS A 73 16.44 -3.33 4.88
C HIS A 73 15.51 -3.17 3.67
N VAL A 74 14.18 -3.16 3.88
CA VAL A 74 13.18 -2.97 2.82
C VAL A 74 12.80 -1.49 2.60
N LEU A 75 13.49 -0.54 3.25
CA LEU A 75 13.19 0.88 3.13
C LEU A 75 13.33 1.39 1.69
N VAL A 76 14.43 1.06 1.01
CA VAL A 76 14.67 1.47 -0.38
C VAL A 76 13.58 0.97 -1.34
N PRO A 77 13.23 -0.34 -1.37
CA PRO A 77 12.16 -0.82 -2.24
C PRO A 77 10.79 -0.27 -1.84
N LEU A 78 10.54 0.02 -0.56
CA LEU A 78 9.30 0.67 -0.12
C LEU A 78 9.17 2.11 -0.63
N ILE A 79 10.24 2.90 -0.57
CA ILE A 79 10.24 4.27 -1.12
C ILE A 79 9.96 4.22 -2.63
N ALA A 80 10.64 3.32 -3.35
CA ALA A 80 10.44 3.16 -4.79
C ALA A 80 8.99 2.76 -5.14
N ALA A 81 8.40 1.83 -4.39
CA ALA A 81 7.02 1.40 -4.60
C ALA A 81 6.01 2.52 -4.29
N CYS A 82 6.18 3.24 -3.18
CA CYS A 82 5.32 4.37 -2.83
C CYS A 82 5.46 5.54 -3.82
N ALA A 83 6.69 5.84 -4.27
CA ALA A 83 6.95 6.91 -5.24
C ALA A 83 6.36 6.60 -6.62
N THR A 84 6.50 5.36 -7.10
CA THR A 84 5.89 4.94 -8.37
C THR A 84 4.36 4.96 -8.29
N ALA A 85 3.76 4.46 -7.21
CA ALA A 85 2.32 4.55 -7.00
C ALA A 85 1.84 6.00 -6.97
N HIS A 86 2.54 6.87 -6.25
CA HIS A 86 2.21 8.30 -6.19
C HIS A 86 2.33 8.98 -7.57
N ALA A 87 3.40 8.68 -8.32
CA ALA A 87 3.58 9.20 -9.68
C ALA A 87 2.44 8.75 -10.61
N VAL A 88 2.03 7.49 -10.55
CA VAL A 88 0.89 6.96 -11.32
C VAL A 88 -0.40 7.66 -10.92
N THR A 89 -0.65 7.85 -9.62
CA THR A 89 -1.82 8.59 -9.13
C THR A 89 -1.82 10.02 -9.66
N VAL A 90 -0.70 10.74 -9.62
CA VAL A 90 -0.59 12.12 -10.10
C VAL A 90 -0.79 12.22 -11.62
N LEU A 91 -0.30 11.24 -12.39
CA LEU A 91 -0.40 11.26 -13.85
C LEU A 91 -1.78 10.83 -14.37
N LEU A 92 -2.39 9.81 -13.77
CA LEU A 92 -3.67 9.24 -14.24
C LEU A 92 -4.89 9.86 -13.57
N MET A 93 -4.79 10.24 -12.30
CA MET A 93 -5.90 10.80 -11.54
C MET A 93 -5.69 12.31 -11.39
N LYS A 94 -6.17 13.05 -12.39
CA LYS A 94 -6.27 14.52 -12.35
C LYS A 94 -7.44 14.95 -11.46
#